data_AF-A0AAW8R3M1-F1
#
_entry.id   AF-A0AAW8R3M1-F1
#
_cell.length_a   1.000
_cell.length_b   1.000
_cell.length_c   1.000
_cell.angle_alpha   90.00
_cell.angle_beta   90.00
_cell.angle_gamma   90.00
#
_symmetry.space_group_name_H-M   'P 1'
#
loop_
_entity.id
_entity.type
_entity.pdbx_description
1 polymer ?
#
loop_
_entity_poly.entity_id
_entity_poly.type
_entity_poly.pdbx_seq_one_letter_code
_entity_poly.pdbx_strand_id
1 'polypeptide(L)'
;MKYASFLPLSALVALSLIALLVHYQVIPPGLSILESLQSSMASGFFVMIFLIILLESIIYIGFYFPGQFFAVILVVGSKPNTMDVVYLTICMVLAATIGSFINFMLGKMAARRQERKGEPPETEKTKLKHLLLAMIHINSLAFFMFSQGNQRKSPKVIATAGLLNLPYYLLLIAGTAVLSEQVMAMAENTALLISIVSLWLLIALYFDVKKHRSSDNKGDDKGDAKA
;
A
#
# COMPACT_ATOMS: atom_id res chain seq x y z
N MET A 1 -4.63 14.32 -14.33
CA MET A 1 -3.75 13.98 -15.47
C MET A 1 -4.58 13.99 -16.75
N LYS A 2 -4.04 14.50 -17.87
CA LYS A 2 -4.84 14.86 -19.07
C LYS A 2 -5.29 13.65 -19.91
N TYR A 3 -4.68 12.47 -19.73
CA TYR A 3 -5.00 11.21 -20.41
C TYR A 3 -4.89 10.03 -19.45
N ALA A 4 -5.86 9.12 -19.44
CA ALA A 4 -5.86 7.91 -18.62
C ALA A 4 -4.80 6.89 -19.11
N SER A 5 -4.44 6.95 -20.40
CA SER A 5 -3.46 6.09 -21.06
C SER A 5 -1.99 6.37 -20.69
N PHE A 6 -1.67 7.52 -20.11
CA PHE A 6 -0.28 7.88 -19.77
C PHE A 6 0.35 6.93 -18.75
N LEU A 7 -0.46 6.44 -17.80
CA LEU A 7 -0.02 5.59 -16.71
C LEU A 7 0.30 4.14 -17.15
N PRO A 8 -0.56 3.46 -17.93
CA PRO A 8 -0.17 2.17 -18.52
C PRO A 8 0.97 2.30 -19.54
N LEU A 9 1.03 3.40 -20.30
CA LEU A 9 2.11 3.62 -21.27
C LEU A 9 3.47 3.75 -20.57
N SER A 10 3.57 4.56 -19.52
CA SER A 10 4.81 4.73 -18.76
C SER A 10 5.23 3.42 -18.06
N ALA A 11 4.27 2.65 -17.55
CA ALA A 11 4.52 1.32 -17.02
C ALA A 11 5.08 0.37 -18.08
N LEU A 12 4.52 0.37 -19.29
CA LEU A 12 4.98 -0.47 -20.40
C LEU A 12 6.40 -0.10 -20.85
N VAL A 13 6.71 1.19 -20.94
CA VAL A 13 8.06 1.69 -21.25
C VAL A 13 9.05 1.27 -20.16
N ALA A 14 8.71 1.46 -18.88
CA ALA A 14 9.56 1.08 -17.76
C ALA A 14 9.80 -0.43 -17.71
N LEU A 15 8.75 -1.25 -17.85
CA LEU A 15 8.85 -2.71 -17.90
C LEU A 15 9.71 -3.18 -19.08
N SER A 16 9.53 -2.58 -20.26
CA SER A 16 10.33 -2.93 -21.45
C SER A 16 11.80 -2.58 -21.26
N LEU A 17 12.09 -1.42 -20.66
CA LEU A 17 13.45 -1.00 -20.36
C LEU A 17 14.11 -1.92 -19.33
N ILE A 18 13.40 -2.27 -18.24
CA ILE A 18 13.90 -3.20 -17.23
C ILE A 18 14.15 -4.58 -17.85
N ALA A 19 13.22 -5.10 -18.65
CA ALA A 19 13.37 -6.37 -19.34
C ALA A 19 14.60 -6.38 -20.26
N LEU A 20 14.84 -5.27 -20.97
CA LEU A 20 16.00 -5.10 -21.85
C LEU A 20 17.30 -5.03 -21.03
N LEU A 21 17.33 -4.29 -19.92
CA LEU A 21 18.48 -4.22 -19.02
C LEU A 21 18.82 -5.58 -18.37
N VAL A 22 17.80 -6.38 -18.03
CA VAL A 22 17.97 -7.76 -17.55
C VAL A 22 18.50 -8.66 -18.67
N HIS A 23 17.97 -8.53 -19.89
CA HIS A 23 18.41 -9.31 -21.05
C HIS A 23 19.89 -9.08 -21.38
N TYR A 24 20.35 -7.82 -21.32
CA TYR A 24 21.77 -7.48 -21.50
C TYR A 24 22.63 -7.65 -20.24
N GLN A 25 22.09 -8.26 -19.17
CA GLN A 25 22.77 -8.47 -17.88
C GLN A 25 23.35 -7.20 -17.24
N VAL A 26 22.83 -6.02 -17.59
CA VAL A 26 23.17 -4.76 -16.91
C VAL A 26 22.59 -4.77 -15.50
N ILE A 27 21.42 -5.37 -15.33
CA ILE A 27 20.76 -5.56 -14.04
C ILE A 27 20.51 -7.07 -13.85
N PRO A 28 20.84 -7.63 -12.67
CA PRO A 28 20.56 -9.02 -12.36
C PRO A 28 19.05 -9.35 -12.40
N PRO A 29 18.67 -10.59 -12.73
CA PRO A 29 17.28 -11.05 -12.63
C PRO A 29 16.71 -10.87 -11.22
N GLY A 30 15.40 -10.64 -11.12
CA GLY A 30 14.71 -10.39 -9.85
C GLY A 30 14.99 -11.44 -8.77
N LEU A 31 15.06 -12.72 -9.15
CA LEU A 31 15.43 -13.82 -8.24
C LEU A 31 16.80 -13.68 -7.63
N SER A 32 17.81 -13.38 -8.44
CA SER A 32 19.18 -13.22 -7.93
C SER A 32 19.32 -12.00 -7.01
N ILE A 33 18.54 -10.94 -7.23
CA ILE A 33 18.43 -9.80 -6.31
C ILE A 33 17.79 -10.25 -4.99
N LEU A 34 16.72 -11.03 -5.08
CA LEU A 34 16.02 -11.62 -3.93
C LEU A 34 16.93 -12.51 -3.09
N GLU A 35 17.66 -13.43 -3.74
CA GLU A 35 18.60 -14.35 -3.08
C GLU A 35 19.75 -13.60 -2.41
N SER A 36 20.29 -12.57 -3.08
CA SER A 36 21.34 -11.70 -2.51
C SER A 36 20.85 -10.89 -1.31
N LEU A 37 19.59 -10.42 -1.35
CA LEU A 37 18.94 -9.78 -0.21
C LEU A 37 18.73 -10.78 0.92
N GLN A 38 18.22 -11.98 0.61
CA GLN A 38 17.95 -13.02 1.59
C GLN A 38 19.23 -13.47 2.32
N SER A 39 20.33 -13.69 1.59
CA SER A 39 21.62 -14.07 2.18
C SER A 39 22.18 -12.99 3.10
N SER A 40 21.94 -11.72 2.77
CA SER A 40 22.36 -10.56 3.57
C SER A 40 21.49 -10.34 4.81
N MET A 41 20.28 -10.90 4.82
CA MET A 41 19.25 -10.61 5.83
C MET A 41 18.99 -11.73 6.84
N ALA A 42 19.63 -12.89 6.71
CA ALA A 42 19.29 -14.10 7.47
C ALA A 42 19.23 -13.91 9.00
N SER A 43 20.03 -13.02 9.60
CA SER A 43 20.01 -12.75 11.05
C SER A 43 19.11 -11.58 11.48
N GLY A 44 18.69 -10.73 10.54
CA GLY A 44 17.95 -9.48 10.81
C GLY A 44 16.58 -9.37 10.13
N PHE A 45 16.15 -10.40 9.40
CA PHE A 45 14.97 -10.37 8.53
C PHE A 45 13.70 -9.91 9.24
N PHE A 46 13.36 -10.54 10.37
CA PHE A 46 12.16 -10.19 11.15
C PHE A 46 12.23 -8.78 11.74
N VAL A 47 13.41 -8.36 12.18
CA VAL A 47 13.64 -7.00 12.70
C VAL A 47 13.45 -5.97 11.58
N MET A 48 13.96 -6.26 10.38
CA MET A 48 13.82 -5.35 9.25
C MET A 48 12.37 -5.22 8.81
N ILE A 49 11.64 -6.33 8.70
CA ILE A 49 10.19 -6.33 8.38
C ILE A 49 9.43 -5.55 9.45
N PHE A 50 9.72 -5.80 10.72
CA PHE A 50 9.12 -5.05 11.82
C PHE A 50 9.35 -3.55 11.68
N LEU A 51 10.58 -3.11 11.38
CA LEU A 51 10.91 -1.70 11.19
C LEU A 51 10.23 -1.09 9.97
N ILE A 52 10.19 -1.82 8.84
CA ILE A 52 9.52 -1.40 7.61
C ILE A 52 8.05 -1.13 7.88
N ILE A 53 7.36 -2.09 8.52
CA ILE A 53 5.93 -1.97 8.83
C ILE A 53 5.70 -0.88 9.88
N LEU A 54 6.58 -0.77 10.88
CA LEU A 54 6.47 0.27 11.90
C LEU A 54 6.58 1.66 11.26
N LEU A 55 7.58 1.89 10.41
CA LEU A 55 7.75 3.15 9.69
C LEU A 55 6.55 3.46 8.79
N GLU A 56 6.04 2.46 8.08
CA GLU A 56 4.84 2.60 7.25
C GLU A 56 3.58 2.90 8.09
N SER A 57 3.50 2.35 9.29
CA SER A 57 2.33 2.55 10.16
C SER A 57 2.28 3.91 10.85
N ILE A 58 3.36 4.68 10.86
CA ILE A 58 3.39 6.01 11.49
C ILE A 58 2.87 7.07 10.51
N ILE A 59 1.96 7.91 10.99
CA ILE A 59 1.39 9.01 10.21
C ILE A 59 2.51 9.94 9.69
N TYR A 60 2.35 10.42 8.46
CA TYR A 60 3.35 11.15 7.68
C TYR A 60 4.54 10.32 7.20
N ILE A 61 5.15 9.47 8.03
CA ILE A 61 6.29 8.63 7.60
C ILE A 61 5.84 7.62 6.53
N GLY A 62 4.73 6.91 6.77
CA GLY A 62 4.20 5.91 5.84
C GLY A 62 3.70 6.42 4.49
N PHE A 63 3.60 7.74 4.32
CA PHE A 63 3.32 8.32 3.01
C PHE A 63 4.52 8.42 2.10
N TYR A 64 5.71 8.56 2.69
CA TYR A 64 6.96 8.62 1.94
C TYR A 64 7.63 7.26 1.83
N PHE A 65 7.18 6.29 2.63
CA PHE A 65 7.80 4.98 2.73
C PHE A 65 6.84 3.89 2.20
N PRO A 66 7.12 3.29 1.02
CA PRO A 66 6.24 2.28 0.41
C PRO A 66 6.45 0.90 1.06
N GLY A 67 6.10 0.78 2.34
CA GLY A 67 6.39 -0.42 3.15
C GLY A 67 5.69 -1.69 2.65
N GLN A 68 4.46 -1.61 2.15
CA GLN A 68 3.71 -2.75 1.61
C GLN A 68 4.42 -3.42 0.42
N PHE A 69 5.06 -2.63 -0.44
CA PHE A 69 5.82 -3.15 -1.56
C PHE A 69 7.02 -3.97 -1.09
N PHE A 70 7.79 -3.43 -0.12
CA PHE A 70 8.91 -4.15 0.47
C PHE A 70 8.47 -5.39 1.23
N ALA A 71 7.37 -5.32 1.99
CA ALA A 71 6.85 -6.46 2.74
C ALA A 71 6.47 -7.62 1.81
N VAL A 72 5.80 -7.35 0.68
CA VAL A 72 5.46 -8.39 -0.31
C VAL A 72 6.72 -9.01 -0.92
N ILE A 73 7.70 -8.20 -1.33
CA ILE A 73 8.97 -8.70 -1.89
C ILE A 73 9.71 -9.58 -0.89
N LEU A 74 9.79 -9.16 0.36
CA LEU A 74 10.50 -9.89 1.41
C LEU A 74 9.80 -11.18 1.79
N VAL A 75 8.47 -11.18 1.91
CA VAL A 75 7.69 -12.38 2.26
C VAL A 75 7.65 -13.39 1.12
N VAL A 76 7.46 -12.95 -0.13
CA VAL A 76 7.49 -13.86 -1.28
C VAL A 76 8.92 -14.39 -1.48
N GLY A 77 9.92 -13.53 -1.32
CA GLY A 77 11.30 -13.90 -1.55
C GLY A 77 11.93 -14.78 -0.49
N SER A 78 11.47 -14.71 0.75
CA SER A 78 12.02 -15.54 1.83
C SER A 78 11.53 -16.98 1.79
N LYS A 79 10.54 -17.33 0.96
CA LYS A 79 9.87 -18.64 0.94
C LYS A 79 9.60 -19.17 2.36
N PRO A 80 8.83 -18.42 3.18
CA PRO A 80 8.72 -18.66 4.61
C PRO A 80 8.10 -20.03 4.89
N ASN A 81 8.64 -20.73 5.90
CA ASN A 81 8.01 -21.93 6.44
C ASN A 81 6.78 -21.56 7.30
N THR A 82 6.02 -22.56 7.76
CA THR A 82 4.81 -22.34 8.58
C THR A 82 5.10 -21.54 9.87
N MET A 83 6.25 -21.75 10.51
CA MET A 83 6.64 -21.02 11.71
C MET A 83 7.03 -19.58 11.39
N ASP A 84 7.68 -19.34 10.26
CA ASP A 84 8.02 -18.00 9.78
C ASP A 84 6.75 -17.18 9.52
N VAL A 85 5.69 -17.80 8.97
CA VAL A 85 4.38 -17.14 8.81
C VAL A 85 3.82 -16.66 10.14
N VAL A 86 3.94 -17.47 11.21
CA VAL A 86 3.51 -17.09 12.55
C VAL A 86 4.37 -15.94 13.10
N TYR A 87 5.70 -16.03 12.99
CA TYR A 87 6.60 -14.99 13.46
C TYR A 87 6.43 -13.68 12.69
N LEU A 88 6.23 -13.75 11.37
CA LEU A 88 5.89 -12.61 10.52
C LEU A 88 4.59 -11.96 10.99
N THR A 89 3.54 -12.76 11.21
CA THR A 89 2.24 -12.27 11.69
C THR A 89 2.39 -11.53 13.01
N ILE A 90 3.11 -12.12 13.97
CA ILE A 90 3.40 -11.49 15.26
C ILE A 90 4.17 -10.18 15.06
N CYS A 91 5.20 -10.17 14.22
CA CYS A 91 5.97 -8.96 13.91
C CYS A 91 5.08 -7.86 13.31
N MET A 92 4.21 -8.19 12.34
CA MET A 92 3.30 -7.21 11.73
C MET A 92 2.31 -6.65 12.76
N VAL A 93 1.70 -7.51 13.58
CA VAL A 93 0.73 -7.10 14.60
C VAL A 93 1.39 -6.20 15.64
N LEU A 94 2.58 -6.57 16.13
CA LEU A 94 3.34 -5.76 17.08
C LEU A 94 3.72 -4.40 16.47
N ALA A 95 4.27 -4.38 15.26
CA ALA A 95 4.64 -3.15 14.56
C ALA A 95 3.43 -2.23 14.38
N ALA A 96 2.33 -2.76 13.86
CA ALA A 96 1.09 -2.00 13.65
C ALA A 96 0.46 -1.51 14.96
N THR A 97 0.58 -2.28 16.04
CA THR A 97 0.07 -1.90 17.37
C THR A 97 0.92 -0.77 17.97
N ILE A 98 2.25 -0.87 17.87
CA ILE A 98 3.16 0.20 18.30
C ILE A 98 2.96 1.45 17.46
N GLY A 99 2.83 1.33 16.14
CA GLY A 99 2.48 2.45 15.26
C GLY A 99 1.16 3.10 15.64
N SER A 100 0.12 2.29 15.88
CA SER A 100 -1.19 2.78 16.36
C SER A 100 -1.07 3.53 17.68
N PHE A 101 -0.25 3.05 18.60
CA PHE A 101 0.05 3.74 19.86
C PHE A 101 0.74 5.09 19.63
N ILE A 102 1.77 5.14 18.77
CA ILE A 102 2.46 6.38 18.41
C ILE A 102 1.47 7.39 17.80
N ASN A 103 0.67 6.97 16.83
CA ASN A 103 -0.32 7.83 16.17
C ASN A 103 -1.37 8.36 17.14
N PHE A 104 -1.86 7.50 18.04
CA PHE A 104 -2.80 7.91 19.08
C PHE A 104 -2.18 8.96 20.02
N MET A 105 -0.92 8.77 20.42
CA MET A 105 -0.20 9.73 21.27
C MET A 105 0.03 11.07 20.55
N LEU A 106 0.41 11.04 19.27
CA LEU A 106 0.54 12.23 18.43
C LEU A 106 -0.79 12.99 18.33
N GLY A 107 -1.91 12.29 18.12
CA GLY A 107 -3.25 12.87 18.13
C GLY A 107 -3.60 13.53 19.47
N LYS A 108 -3.30 12.85 20.58
CA LYS A 108 -3.54 13.39 21.93
C LYS A 108 -2.70 14.64 22.21
N MET A 109 -1.46 14.68 21.71
CA MET A 109 -0.60 15.86 21.80
C MET A 109 -1.14 17.02 20.95
N ALA A 110 -1.65 16.74 19.75
CA ALA A 110 -2.29 17.74 18.88
C ALA A 110 -3.52 18.36 19.56
N ALA A 111 -4.41 17.55 20.14
CA ALA A 111 -5.58 18.03 20.88
C ALA A 111 -5.20 18.96 22.04
N ARG A 112 -4.17 18.61 22.84
CA ARG A 112 -3.67 19.47 23.92
C ARG A 112 -3.15 20.80 23.41
N ARG A 113 -2.58 20.84 22.21
CA ARG A 113 -2.10 22.07 21.57
C ARG A 113 -3.25 22.94 21.07
N GLN A 114 -4.31 22.35 20.54
CA GLN A 114 -5.52 23.05 20.10
C GLN A 114 -6.25 23.71 21.28
N GLU A 115 -6.41 22.99 22.39
CA GLU A 115 -7.02 23.55 23.61
C GLU A 115 -6.24 24.75 24.15
N ARG A 116 -4.91 24.70 24.13
CA ARG A 116 -4.06 25.84 24.53
C ARG A 116 -4.22 27.05 23.62
N LYS A 117 -4.67 26.85 22.38
CA LYS A 117 -4.96 27.91 21.40
C LYS A 117 -6.43 28.38 21.45
N GLY A 118 -7.24 27.81 22.34
CA GLY A 118 -8.68 28.13 22.44
C GLY A 118 -9.54 27.52 21.33
N GLU A 119 -9.00 26.59 20.54
CA GLU A 119 -9.78 25.89 19.51
C GLU A 119 -10.56 24.73 20.16
N PRO A 120 -11.86 24.56 19.84
CA PRO A 120 -12.65 23.46 20.36
C PRO A 120 -12.13 22.12 19.81
N PRO A 121 -12.14 21.04 20.62
CA PRO A 121 -11.73 19.72 20.16
C PRO A 121 -12.64 19.21 19.04
N GLU A 122 -12.08 18.48 18.06
CA GLU A 122 -12.88 17.76 17.08
C GLU A 122 -13.82 16.76 17.78
N THR A 123 -15.12 16.88 17.53
CA THR A 123 -16.16 16.05 18.18
C THR A 123 -16.75 14.99 17.26
N GLU A 124 -16.23 14.83 16.04
CA GLU A 124 -16.77 13.86 15.08
C GLU A 124 -16.75 12.44 15.67
N LYS A 125 -17.94 11.84 15.83
CA LYS A 125 -18.08 10.49 16.38
C LYS A 125 -17.57 9.46 15.37
N THR A 126 -16.29 9.14 15.46
CA THR A 126 -15.70 8.00 14.75
C THR A 126 -16.30 6.70 15.31
N LYS A 127 -16.98 5.93 14.45
CA LYS A 127 -17.62 4.65 14.82
C LYS A 127 -16.66 3.49 14.57
N LEU A 128 -16.87 2.36 15.28
CA LEU A 128 -16.16 1.09 15.05
C LEU A 128 -16.24 0.59 13.59
N LYS A 129 -17.30 0.93 12.85
CA LYS A 129 -17.39 0.63 11.41
C LYS A 129 -16.30 1.31 10.59
N HIS A 130 -15.84 2.49 11.03
CA HIS A 130 -14.75 3.21 10.39
C HIS A 130 -13.37 2.60 10.74
N LEU A 131 -13.26 1.84 11.84
CA LEU A 131 -12.05 1.06 12.14
C LEU A 131 -11.86 -0.05 11.10
N LEU A 132 -12.91 -0.82 10.79
CA LEU A 132 -12.85 -1.87 9.77
C LEU A 132 -12.48 -1.31 8.39
N LEU A 133 -13.04 -0.16 8.01
CA LEU A 133 -12.69 0.51 6.75
C LEU A 133 -11.25 1.02 6.78
N ALA A 134 -10.78 1.55 7.92
CA ALA A 134 -9.42 2.02 8.09
C ALA A 134 -8.38 0.89 8.11
N MET A 135 -8.78 -0.34 8.46
CA MET A 135 -7.89 -1.51 8.46
C MET A 135 -7.51 -2.01 7.07
N ILE A 136 -8.22 -1.59 6.01
CA ILE A 136 -7.89 -1.98 4.62
C ILE A 136 -6.48 -1.50 4.24
N HIS A 137 -6.03 -0.38 4.81
CA HIS A 137 -4.73 0.18 4.50
C HIS A 137 -4.07 0.73 5.75
N ILE A 138 -2.78 0.43 5.95
CA ILE A 138 -2.06 0.81 7.16
C ILE A 138 -1.98 2.34 7.38
N ASN A 139 -1.82 3.12 6.30
CA ASN A 139 -1.96 4.59 6.32
C ASN A 139 -3.36 5.07 6.78
N SER A 140 -4.43 4.41 6.36
CA SER A 140 -5.79 4.74 6.80
C SER A 140 -5.98 4.44 8.29
N LEU A 141 -5.40 3.34 8.78
CA LEU A 141 -5.36 3.03 10.20
C LEU A 141 -4.58 4.08 11.00
N ALA A 142 -3.47 4.60 10.46
CA ALA A 142 -2.67 5.65 11.09
C ALA A 142 -3.50 6.92 11.33
N PHE A 143 -4.25 7.39 10.33
CA PHE A 143 -5.16 8.52 10.50
C PHE A 143 -6.30 8.26 11.47
N PHE A 144 -6.90 7.07 11.39
CA PHE A 144 -7.97 6.72 12.31
C PHE A 144 -7.47 6.78 13.75
N MET A 145 -6.30 6.21 14.04
CA MET A 145 -5.71 6.22 15.39
C MET A 145 -5.29 7.61 15.84
N PHE A 146 -4.76 8.43 14.93
CA PHE A 146 -4.49 9.84 15.20
C PHE A 146 -5.78 10.59 15.59
N SER A 147 -6.87 10.41 14.84
CA SER A 147 -8.17 11.01 15.15
C SER A 147 -8.72 10.51 16.49
N GLN A 148 -8.61 9.21 16.81
CA GLN A 148 -8.99 8.68 18.12
C GLN A 148 -8.23 9.36 19.26
N GLY A 149 -6.93 9.61 19.06
CA GLY A 149 -6.08 10.35 19.99
C GLY A 149 -6.52 11.81 20.14
N ASN A 150 -6.81 12.47 19.02
CA ASN A 150 -7.30 13.85 18.97
C ASN A 150 -8.62 14.01 19.76
N GLN A 151 -9.51 13.03 19.62
CA GLN A 151 -10.80 12.97 20.31
C GLN A 151 -10.72 12.49 21.77
N ARG A 152 -9.52 12.20 22.29
CA ARG A 152 -9.30 11.68 23.67
C ARG A 152 -10.10 10.42 24.00
N LYS A 153 -10.28 9.55 23.01
CA LYS A 153 -10.96 8.26 23.20
C LYS A 153 -10.12 7.35 24.09
N SER A 154 -10.73 6.25 24.56
CA SER A 154 -10.01 5.29 25.40
C SER A 154 -8.87 4.62 24.61
N PRO A 155 -7.66 4.45 25.19
CA PRO A 155 -6.56 3.75 24.54
C PRO A 155 -6.87 2.27 24.27
N LYS A 156 -7.95 1.71 24.83
CA LYS A 156 -8.44 0.36 24.53
C LYS A 156 -8.65 0.11 23.03
N VAL A 157 -8.94 1.16 22.25
CA VAL A 157 -9.10 1.07 20.79
C VAL A 157 -7.82 0.56 20.11
N ILE A 158 -6.64 0.86 20.66
CA ILE A 158 -5.35 0.37 20.16
C ILE A 158 -5.28 -1.16 20.30
N ALA A 159 -5.63 -1.67 21.48
CA ALA A 159 -5.64 -3.11 21.74
C ALA A 159 -6.68 -3.84 20.87
N THR A 160 -7.88 -3.24 20.70
CA THR A 160 -8.90 -3.79 19.80
C THR A 160 -8.42 -3.84 18.36
N ALA A 161 -7.74 -2.79 17.87
CA ALA A 161 -7.17 -2.78 16.52
C ALA A 161 -6.08 -3.84 16.32
N GLY A 162 -5.18 -3.99 17.30
CA GLY A 162 -4.15 -5.04 17.27
C GLY A 162 -4.77 -6.45 17.22
N LEU A 163 -5.76 -6.73 18.08
CA LEU A 163 -6.44 -8.02 18.12
C LEU A 163 -7.21 -8.32 16.83
N LEU A 164 -7.88 -7.32 16.26
CA LEU A 164 -8.67 -7.49 15.03
C LEU A 164 -7.78 -7.57 13.78
N ASN A 165 -6.59 -6.96 13.82
CA ASN A 165 -5.58 -7.04 12.75
C ASN A 165 -4.92 -8.43 12.68
N LEU A 166 -4.86 -9.16 13.79
CA LEU A 166 -4.20 -10.47 13.85
C LEU A 166 -4.77 -11.50 12.85
N PRO A 167 -6.09 -11.79 12.82
CA PRO A 167 -6.64 -12.73 11.84
C PRO A 167 -6.51 -12.20 10.41
N TYR A 168 -6.59 -10.88 10.21
CA TYR A 168 -6.45 -10.25 8.90
C TYR A 168 -5.03 -10.42 8.34
N TYR A 169 -4.00 -10.08 9.12
CA TYR A 169 -2.60 -10.23 8.70
C TYR A 169 -2.19 -11.69 8.57
N LEU A 170 -2.68 -12.58 9.44
CA LEU A 170 -2.42 -14.01 9.30
C LEU A 170 -2.95 -14.53 7.96
N LEU A 171 -4.18 -14.18 7.60
CA LEU A 171 -4.79 -14.61 6.33
C LEU A 171 -4.05 -14.02 5.13
N LEU A 172 -3.62 -12.76 5.23
CA LEU A 172 -2.86 -12.11 4.16
C LEU A 172 -1.49 -12.79 3.96
N ILE A 173 -0.70 -12.98 5.02
CA ILE A 173 0.61 -13.63 4.93
C ILE A 173 0.47 -15.07 4.47
N ALA A 174 -0.43 -15.84 5.07
CA ALA A 174 -0.68 -17.22 4.67
C ALA A 174 -1.14 -17.31 3.22
N GLY A 175 -2.02 -16.41 2.77
CA GLY A 175 -2.45 -16.31 1.38
C GLY A 175 -1.27 -16.03 0.44
N THR A 176 -0.43 -15.03 0.76
CA THR A 176 0.77 -14.73 -0.04
C THR A 176 1.82 -15.84 0.00
N ALA A 177 1.93 -16.60 1.09
CA ALA A 177 2.86 -17.71 1.21
C ALA A 177 2.39 -18.93 0.39
N VAL A 178 1.11 -19.30 0.50
CA VAL A 178 0.50 -20.39 -0.28
C VAL A 178 0.50 -20.08 -1.78
N LEU A 179 0.28 -18.82 -2.13
CA LEU A 179 0.28 -18.36 -3.53
C LEU A 179 1.66 -17.89 -4.00
N SER A 180 2.71 -18.06 -3.21
CA SER A 180 4.02 -17.46 -3.48
C SER A 180 4.60 -17.92 -4.82
N GLU A 181 4.48 -19.21 -5.14
CA GLU A 181 4.93 -19.76 -6.43
C GLU A 181 4.15 -19.18 -7.60
N GLN A 182 2.81 -19.06 -7.50
CA GLN A 182 1.99 -18.50 -8.57
C GLN A 182 2.24 -17.00 -8.74
N VAL A 183 2.41 -16.26 -7.64
CA VAL A 183 2.71 -14.83 -7.64
C VAL A 183 4.10 -14.58 -8.22
N MET A 184 5.09 -15.38 -7.85
CA MET A 184 6.45 -15.28 -8.36
C MET A 184 6.51 -15.67 -9.83
N ALA A 185 5.85 -16.76 -10.24
CA ALA A 185 5.75 -17.17 -11.64
C ALA A 185 5.00 -16.12 -12.51
N MET A 186 3.97 -15.46 -11.98
CA MET A 186 3.34 -14.33 -12.66
C MET A 186 4.27 -13.12 -12.77
N ALA A 187 5.01 -12.80 -11.70
CA ALA A 187 5.92 -11.65 -11.66
C ALA A 187 7.16 -11.84 -12.55
N GLU A 188 7.63 -13.07 -12.73
CA GLU A 188 8.76 -13.39 -13.60
C GLU A 188 8.37 -13.55 -15.06
N ASN A 189 7.10 -13.86 -15.33
CA ASN A 189 6.61 -13.97 -16.69
C ASN A 189 6.46 -12.56 -17.31
N THR A 190 7.57 -12.08 -17.84
CA THR A 190 7.69 -10.78 -18.50
C THR A 190 6.68 -10.64 -19.63
N ALA A 191 6.40 -11.72 -20.37
CA ALA A 191 5.39 -11.72 -21.43
C ALA A 191 3.97 -11.54 -20.89
N LEU A 192 3.64 -12.17 -19.76
CA LEU A 192 2.35 -12.00 -19.08
C LEU A 192 2.19 -10.58 -18.53
N LEU A 193 3.20 -10.02 -17.89
CA LEU A 193 3.18 -8.64 -17.41
C LEU A 193 3.00 -7.64 -18.57
N ILE A 194 3.77 -7.80 -19.65
CA ILE A 194 3.62 -6.97 -20.86
C ILE A 194 2.21 -7.13 -21.45
N SER A 195 1.66 -8.35 -21.48
CA SER A 195 0.32 -8.61 -22.01
C SER A 195 -0.78 -7.92 -21.19
N ILE A 196 -0.72 -8.01 -19.85
CA ILE A 196 -1.69 -7.37 -18.95
C ILE A 196 -1.61 -5.84 -19.09
N VAL A 197 -0.40 -5.28 -19.07
CA VAL A 197 -0.20 -3.83 -19.20
C VAL A 197 -0.61 -3.34 -20.60
N SER A 198 -0.38 -4.15 -21.64
CA SER A 198 -0.85 -3.84 -23.01
C SER A 198 -2.37 -3.85 -23.10
N LEU A 199 -3.03 -4.84 -22.50
CA LEU A 199 -4.49 -4.87 -22.44
C LEU A 199 -5.05 -3.66 -21.68
N TRP A 200 -4.40 -3.29 -20.57
CA TRP A 200 -4.76 -2.10 -19.81
C TRP A 200 -4.56 -0.82 -20.63
N LEU A 201 -3.46 -0.71 -21.38
CA LEU A 201 -3.21 0.39 -22.30
C LEU A 201 -4.29 0.49 -23.37
N LEU A 202 -4.70 -0.63 -23.98
CA LEU A 202 -5.77 -0.67 -24.97
C LEU A 202 -7.10 -0.18 -24.39
N ILE A 203 -7.46 -0.65 -23.19
CA ILE A 203 -8.68 -0.19 -22.50
C ILE A 203 -8.60 1.31 -22.19
N ALA A 204 -7.47 1.79 -21.69
CA ALA A 204 -7.27 3.19 -21.36
C ALA A 204 -7.30 4.10 -22.61
N LEU A 205 -6.69 3.67 -23.72
CA LEU A 205 -6.77 4.34 -25.01
C LEU A 205 -8.20 4.40 -25.53
N TYR A 206 -8.96 3.30 -25.44
CA TYR A 206 -10.37 3.28 -25.83
C TYR A 206 -11.19 4.30 -25.05
N PHE A 207 -10.99 4.39 -23.73
CA PHE A 207 -11.68 5.39 -22.90
C PHE A 207 -11.25 6.83 -23.21
N ASP A 208 -9.96 7.08 -23.45
CA ASP A 208 -9.46 8.41 -23.83
C ASP A 208 -10.02 8.85 -25.19
N VAL A 209 -10.05 7.97 -26.20
CA VAL A 209 -10.62 8.23 -27.53
C VAL A 209 -12.13 8.48 -27.45
N LYS A 210 -12.86 7.65 -26.69
CA LYS A 210 -14.31 7.85 -26.47
C LYS A 210 -14.59 9.19 -25.80
N LYS A 211 -13.79 9.57 -24.79
CA LYS A 211 -13.91 10.86 -24.08
C LYS A 211 -13.62 12.04 -25.00
N HIS A 212 -12.64 11.91 -25.91
CA HIS A 212 -12.33 12.96 -26.88
C HIS A 212 -13.46 13.13 -27.91
N ARG A 213 -13.97 12.03 -28.48
CA ARG A 213 -15.13 12.05 -29.40
C ARG A 213 -16.40 12.63 -28.78
N SER A 214 -16.69 12.30 -27.52
CA SER A 214 -17.85 12.87 -26.81
C SER A 214 -17.67 14.35 -26.45
N SER A 215 -16.44 14.86 -26.44
CA SER A 215 -16.14 16.27 -26.21
C SER A 215 -16.24 17.09 -27.51
N ASP A 216 -15.83 16.52 -28.65
CA ASP A 216 -16.04 17.10 -29.99
C ASP A 216 -17.54 17.17 -30.34
N ASN A 217 -18.31 16.11 -30.05
CA ASN A 217 -19.75 16.08 -30.39
C ASN A 217 -20.63 17.00 -29.51
N LYS A 218 -20.06 17.64 -28.48
CA LYS A 218 -20.72 18.69 -27.68
C LYS A 218 -20.31 20.11 -28.12
N GLY A 219 -19.39 20.23 -29.07
CA GLY A 219 -18.97 21.49 -29.66
C GLY A 219 -19.90 21.97 -30.79
N ASP A 220 -20.56 21.06 -31.50
CA ASP A 220 -21.43 21.39 -32.64
C ASP A 220 -22.88 21.76 -32.27
N ASP A 221 -23.34 21.47 -31.05
CA ASP A 221 -24.72 21.78 -30.62
C ASP A 221 -24.88 23.20 -30.01
N LYS A 222 -23.90 24.08 -30.27
CA LYS A 222 -23.96 25.52 -29.91
C LYS A 222 -23.86 26.44 -31.14
N GLY A 223 -24.23 25.92 -32.32
CA GLY A 223 -24.24 26.67 -33.59
C GLY A 223 -25.57 27.36 -33.93
N ASP A 224 -26.72 26.83 -33.51
CA ASP A 224 -28.03 27.26 -34.04
C ASP A 224 -28.93 27.95 -33.00
N ALA A 225 -28.40 28.97 -32.34
CA ALA A 225 -29.23 29.93 -31.60
C ALA A 225 -28.68 31.34 -31.73
N LYS A 226 -28.64 31.86 -32.96
CA LYS A 226 -28.59 33.30 -33.27
C LYS A 226 -28.78 33.54 -34.77
N ALA A 227 -30.03 33.76 -35.18
CA ALA A 227 -30.47 34.78 -36.12
C ALA A 227 -32.00 34.73 -36.21
#